data_AF-I4BZM6-F1
#
_entry.id   AF-I4BZM6-F1
#
_cell.length_a   1.000
_cell.length_b   1.000
_cell.length_c   1.000
_cell.angle_alpha   90.00
_cell.angle_beta   90.00
_cell.angle_gamma   90.00
#
_symmetry.space_group_name_H-M   'P 1'
#
loop_
_entity.id
_entity.type
_entity.pdbx_description
1 polymer ?
#
loop_
_entity_poly.entity_id
_entity_poly.type
_entity_poly.pdbx_seq_one_letter_code
_entity_poly.pdbx_strand_id
1 'polypeptide(L)'
;MSYIIQILGPAKRSLRKFQKHEQSVARELIEPLKNDPRPSGCDNVMGHKNILRVKHQDIRVIYGVADDIRHVFIIDVRRRNEATYKNIPIQTLDLAISEAISTLKARSRDD
;
A
#
# COMPACT_ATOMS: atom_id res chain seq x y z
N MET A 1 7.64 14.64 -8.23
CA MET A 1 8.02 14.67 -6.79
C MET A 1 8.00 13.23 -6.28
N SER A 2 8.94 12.84 -5.42
CA SER A 2 9.07 11.44 -4.97
C SER A 2 8.41 11.20 -3.61
N TYR A 3 7.72 10.07 -3.47
CA TYR A 3 7.12 9.51 -2.26
C TYR A 3 8.05 8.46 -1.65
N ILE A 4 7.97 8.28 -0.33
CA ILE A 4 8.65 7.20 0.39
C ILE A 4 7.72 5.99 0.44
N ILE A 5 8.23 4.83 -0.01
CA ILE A 5 7.51 3.56 0.09
C ILE A 5 7.76 2.94 1.47
N GLN A 6 6.70 2.70 2.22
CA GLN A 6 6.74 1.98 3.49
C GLN A 6 5.96 0.68 3.40
N ILE A 7 6.66 -0.45 3.41
CA ILE A 7 6.01 -1.77 3.40
C ILE A 7 5.67 -2.18 4.82
N LEU A 8 4.37 -2.35 5.12
CA LEU A 8 3.90 -2.73 6.44
C LEU A 8 4.16 -4.21 6.74
N GLY A 9 4.14 -4.57 8.03
CA GLY A 9 4.32 -5.94 8.50
C GLY A 9 3.41 -6.98 7.82
N PRO A 10 2.09 -6.72 7.66
CA PRO A 10 1.19 -7.61 6.94
C PRO A 10 1.64 -7.86 5.49
N ALA A 11 1.92 -6.81 4.72
CA ALA A 11 2.45 -6.93 3.35
C ALA A 11 3.74 -7.76 3.29
N LYS A 12 4.70 -7.51 4.20
CA LYS A 12 5.93 -8.32 4.28
C LYS A 12 5.63 -9.80 4.51
N ARG A 13 4.69 -10.11 5.41
CA ARG A 13 4.28 -11.51 5.68
C ARG A 13 3.58 -12.14 4.49
N SER A 14 2.73 -11.40 3.79
CA SER A 14 2.06 -11.87 2.59
C SER A 14 3.05 -12.15 1.46
N LEU A 15 3.97 -11.22 1.18
CA LEU A 15 5.03 -11.39 0.17
C LEU A 15 5.92 -12.61 0.42
N ARG A 16 6.19 -12.97 1.68
CA ARG A 16 6.96 -14.19 2.00
C ARG A 16 6.28 -15.49 1.56
N LYS A 17 4.97 -15.49 1.36
CA LYS A 17 4.19 -16.64 0.88
C LYS A 17 4.17 -16.76 -0.65
N PHE A 18 4.80 -15.81 -1.34
CA PHE A 18 4.77 -15.69 -2.79
C PHE A 18 6.02 -16.35 -3.37
N GLN A 19 5.89 -16.97 -4.54
CA GLN A 19 7.04 -17.48 -5.28
C GLN A 19 7.91 -16.31 -5.76
N LYS A 20 9.17 -16.58 -6.10
CA LYS A 20 10.13 -15.54 -6.51
C LYS A 20 9.62 -14.66 -7.65
N HIS A 21 8.97 -15.26 -8.65
CA HIS A 21 8.42 -14.53 -9.79
C HIS A 21 7.29 -13.58 -9.36
N GLU A 22 6.38 -14.04 -8.49
CA GLU A 22 5.28 -13.22 -7.97
C GLU A 22 5.78 -12.07 -7.08
N GLN A 23 6.85 -12.29 -6.31
CA GLN A 23 7.51 -11.21 -5.57
C GLN A 23 8.15 -10.18 -6.51
N SER A 24 8.67 -10.59 -7.68
CA SER A 24 9.18 -9.67 -8.70
C SER A 24 8.05 -8.80 -9.24
N VAL A 25 6.94 -9.42 -9.66
CA VAL A 25 5.75 -8.70 -10.15
C VAL A 25 5.23 -7.72 -9.10
N ALA A 26 5.21 -8.11 -7.82
CA ALA A 26 4.81 -7.20 -6.75
C ALA A 26 5.77 -6.01 -6.60
N ARG A 27 7.10 -6.18 -6.75
CA ARG A 27 8.04 -5.06 -6.75
C ARG A 27 7.87 -4.17 -7.97
N GLU A 28 7.67 -4.74 -9.14
CA GLU A 28 7.42 -3.99 -10.38
C GLU A 28 6.15 -3.13 -10.29
N LEU A 29 5.16 -3.58 -9.50
CA LEU A 29 3.98 -2.78 -9.16
C LEU A 29 4.24 -1.69 -8.11
N ILE A 30 5.14 -1.93 -7.15
CA ILE A 30 5.39 -1.03 -6.01
C ILE A 30 6.35 0.09 -6.38
N GLU A 31 7.42 -0.19 -7.12
CA GLU A 31 8.49 0.77 -7.39
C GLU A 31 7.99 2.05 -8.09
N PRO A 32 7.10 1.98 -9.11
CA PRO A 32 6.58 3.17 -9.77
C PRO A 32 5.77 4.08 -8.85
N LEU A 33 5.16 3.54 -7.78
CA LEU A 33 4.37 4.31 -6.81
C LEU A 33 5.20 5.38 -6.09
N LYS A 34 6.53 5.24 -6.10
CA LYS A 34 7.46 6.24 -5.60
C LYS A 34 7.36 7.56 -6.36
N ASN A 35 7.02 7.53 -7.64
CA ASN A 35 6.96 8.72 -8.50
C ASN A 35 5.54 9.08 -8.88
N ASP A 36 4.68 8.07 -9.01
CA ASP A 36 3.27 8.21 -9.31
C ASP A 36 2.45 7.35 -8.34
N PRO A 37 2.09 7.89 -7.16
CA PRO A 37 1.39 7.13 -6.13
C PRO A 37 -0.05 6.80 -6.51
N ARG A 38 -0.60 7.38 -7.57
CA ARG A 38 -1.96 7.13 -8.04
C ARG A 38 -1.95 6.93 -9.56
N PRO A 39 -1.26 5.90 -10.05
CA PRO A 39 -1.07 5.71 -11.48
C PRO A 39 -2.38 5.38 -12.17
N SER A 40 -2.45 5.65 -13.47
CA SER A 40 -3.61 5.31 -14.28
C SER A 40 -3.97 3.82 -14.12
N GLY A 41 -5.23 3.54 -13.83
CA GLY A 41 -5.71 2.17 -13.56
C GLY A 41 -5.63 1.72 -12.10
N CYS A 42 -5.26 2.61 -11.16
CA CYS A 42 -5.49 2.35 -9.74
C CYS A 42 -6.97 2.53 -9.38
N ASP A 43 -7.50 1.65 -8.52
CA ASP A 43 -8.90 1.68 -8.08
C ASP A 43 -8.99 1.67 -6.56
N ASN A 44 -10.05 2.29 -6.02
CA ASN A 44 -10.39 2.14 -4.61
C ASN A 44 -10.77 0.69 -4.28
N VAL A 45 -10.40 0.24 -3.09
CA VAL A 45 -10.78 -1.07 -2.55
C VAL A 45 -12.07 -0.92 -1.73
N MET A 46 -13.12 -1.65 -2.13
CA MET A 46 -14.38 -1.77 -1.37
C MET A 46 -15.02 -0.43 -0.94
N GLY A 47 -14.90 0.61 -1.77
CA GLY A 47 -15.50 1.93 -1.47
C GLY A 47 -14.72 2.79 -0.47
N HIS A 48 -13.56 2.34 0.01
CA HIS A 48 -12.69 3.15 0.86
C HIS A 48 -11.85 4.12 0.02
N LYS A 49 -12.08 5.43 0.19
CA LYS A 49 -11.44 6.48 -0.62
C LYS A 49 -9.91 6.58 -0.45
N ASN A 50 -9.40 6.13 0.70
CA ASN A 50 -7.98 6.25 1.04
C ASN A 50 -7.18 4.97 0.76
N ILE A 51 -7.85 3.87 0.41
CA ILE A 51 -7.22 2.57 0.18
C ILE A 51 -7.35 2.22 -1.30
N LEU A 52 -6.20 2.20 -1.96
CA LEU A 52 -6.05 2.01 -3.38
C LEU A 52 -5.47 0.63 -3.70
N ARG A 53 -5.61 0.25 -4.96
CA ARG A 53 -5.07 -0.99 -5.52
C ARG A 53 -4.40 -0.72 -6.86
N VAL A 54 -3.20 -1.27 -7.04
CA VAL A 54 -2.64 -1.56 -8.37
C VAL A 54 -2.59 -3.07 -8.58
N LYS A 55 -2.63 -3.50 -9.84
CA LYS A 55 -2.73 -4.92 -10.22
C LYS A 55 -1.91 -5.21 -11.46
N HIS A 56 -1.33 -6.40 -11.51
CA HIS A 56 -0.73 -6.97 -12.71
C HIS A 56 -0.97 -8.48 -12.69
N GLN A 57 -1.58 -9.00 -13.76
CA GLN A 57 -2.04 -10.40 -13.85
C GLN A 57 -2.86 -10.79 -12.61
N ASP A 58 -2.38 -11.75 -11.82
CA ASP A 58 -3.04 -12.23 -10.62
C ASP A 58 -2.55 -11.56 -9.33
N ILE A 59 -1.55 -10.68 -9.40
CA ILE A 59 -0.99 -10.00 -8.24
C ILE A 59 -1.68 -8.65 -8.04
N ARG A 60 -2.09 -8.38 -6.80
CA ARG A 60 -2.67 -7.11 -6.36
C ARG A 60 -1.86 -6.57 -5.21
N VAL A 61 -1.54 -5.28 -5.29
CA VAL A 61 -0.91 -4.52 -4.21
C VAL A 61 -1.95 -3.56 -3.68
N ILE A 62 -2.25 -3.67 -2.40
CA ILE A 62 -3.18 -2.80 -1.68
C ILE A 62 -2.35 -1.80 -0.89
N TYR A 63 -2.64 -0.52 -1.03
CA TYR A 63 -1.83 0.54 -0.46
C TYR A 63 -2.66 1.76 -0.08
N GLY A 64 -2.12 2.60 0.79
CA GLY A 64 -2.65 3.93 1.12
C GLY A 64 -1.63 5.01 0.75
N VAL A 65 -2.10 6.23 0.50
CA VAL A 65 -1.26 7.39 0.16
C VAL A 65 -1.50 8.50 1.18
N ALA A 66 -0.41 9.05 1.70
CA ALA A 66 -0.39 10.20 2.59
C ALA A 66 0.40 11.33 1.92
N ASP A 67 -0.30 12.20 1.20
CA ASP A 67 0.33 13.27 0.40
C ASP A 67 1.03 14.32 1.25
N ASP A 68 0.48 14.59 2.43
CA ASP A 68 0.99 15.56 3.40
C ASP A 68 2.42 15.25 3.88
N ILE A 69 2.74 13.97 4.04
CA ILE A 69 4.08 13.49 4.41
C ILE A 69 4.80 12.83 3.23
N ARG A 70 4.21 12.79 2.04
CA ARG A 70 4.73 12.10 0.85
C ARG A 70 5.07 10.63 1.10
N HIS A 71 4.16 9.88 1.71
CA HIS A 71 4.35 8.44 1.96
C HIS A 71 3.31 7.60 1.22
N VAL A 72 3.76 6.41 0.79
CA VAL A 72 2.91 5.34 0.28
C VAL A 72 3.09 4.13 1.18
N PHE A 73 2.00 3.69 1.82
CA PHE A 73 2.01 2.56 2.73
C PHE A 73 1.53 1.31 1.99
N ILE A 74 2.41 0.34 1.76
CA ILE A 74 2.02 -0.95 1.20
C ILE A 74 1.43 -1.79 2.33
N ILE A 75 0.11 -1.96 2.25
CA ILE A 75 -0.72 -2.56 3.29
C ILE A 75 -0.67 -4.08 3.18
N ASP A 76 -0.92 -4.58 1.96
CA ASP A 76 -0.98 -6.01 1.70
C ASP A 76 -0.72 -6.35 0.23
N VAL A 77 -0.33 -7.59 -0.03
CA VAL A 77 -0.15 -8.13 -1.38
C VAL A 77 -0.93 -9.44 -1.49
N ARG A 78 -1.78 -9.56 -2.50
CA ARG A 78 -2.74 -10.67 -2.65
C ARG A 78 -2.72 -11.25 -4.05
N ARG A 79 -2.93 -12.57 -4.15
CA ARG A 79 -3.24 -13.26 -5.41
C ARG A 79 -4.71 -13.04 -5.79
N ARG A 80 -5.06 -13.23 -7.06
CA ARG A 80 -6.45 -13.24 -7.53
C ARG A 80 -7.19 -14.40 -6.91
N ASN A 81 -8.19 -14.11 -6.09
CA ASN A 81 -9.19 -15.09 -5.68
C ASN A 81 -10.49 -14.38 -5.27
N GLU A 82 -11.56 -15.14 -5.10
CA GLU A 82 -12.85 -14.60 -4.63
C GLU A 82 -12.75 -13.93 -3.25
N ALA A 83 -11.74 -14.29 -2.46
CA ALA A 83 -11.47 -13.76 -1.13
C ALA A 83 -10.48 -12.58 -1.11
N THR A 84 -10.19 -11.94 -2.26
CA THR A 84 -9.08 -10.97 -2.41
C THR A 84 -9.12 -9.88 -1.33
N TYR A 85 -10.31 -9.45 -0.94
CA TYR A 85 -10.53 -8.39 0.04
C TYR A 85 -11.00 -8.89 1.42
N LYS A 86 -11.18 -10.20 1.60
CA LYS A 86 -11.59 -10.77 2.88
C LYS A 86 -10.44 -10.64 3.88
N ASN A 87 -10.79 -10.23 5.10
CA ASN A 87 -9.86 -10.10 6.23
C ASN A 87 -8.75 -9.06 6.03
N ILE A 88 -8.99 -8.02 5.24
CA ILE A 88 -8.15 -6.81 5.31
C ILE A 88 -8.77 -5.92 6.40
N PRO A 89 -8.09 -5.66 7.51
CA PRO A 89 -8.63 -4.83 8.59
C PRO A 89 -8.55 -3.34 8.21
N ILE A 90 -9.34 -2.92 7.21
CA ILE A 90 -9.22 -1.59 6.59
C ILE A 90 -9.34 -0.47 7.62
N GLN A 91 -10.31 -0.56 8.53
CA GLN A 91 -10.51 0.44 9.58
C GLN A 91 -9.27 0.57 10.48
N THR A 92 -8.69 -0.55 10.90
CA THR A 92 -7.47 -0.56 11.72
C THR A 92 -6.28 0.02 10.96
N LEU A 93 -6.19 -0.22 9.66
CA LEU A 93 -5.10 0.29 8.81
C LEU A 93 -5.23 1.78 8.55
N ASP A 94 -6.45 2.28 8.31
CA ASP A 94 -6.73 3.70 8.13
C ASP A 94 -6.38 4.49 9.40
N LEU A 95 -6.70 3.93 10.58
CA LEU A 95 -6.29 4.48 11.86
C LEU A 95 -4.77 4.46 12.04
N ALA A 96 -4.12 3.32 11.79
CA ALA A 96 -2.66 3.19 11.92
C ALA A 96 -1.88 4.11 10.97
N ILE A 97 -2.38 4.31 9.75
CA ILE A 97 -1.83 5.28 8.79
C ILE A 97 -2.00 6.70 9.35
N SER A 98 -3.19 7.04 9.85
CA SER A 98 -3.47 8.35 10.44
C SER A 98 -2.57 8.65 11.65
N GLU A 99 -2.33 7.67 12.53
CA GLU A 99 -1.41 7.78 13.66
C GLU A 99 0.05 7.93 13.22
N ALA A 100 0.49 7.16 12.22
CA ALA A 100 1.82 7.26 11.65
C ALA A 100 2.07 8.64 11.04
N ILE A 101 1.08 9.19 10.32
CA ILE A 101 1.10 10.56 9.80
C ILE A 101 1.25 11.57 10.93
N SER A 102 0.41 11.48 11.97
CA SER A 102 0.48 12.37 13.13
C SER A 102 1.85 12.33 13.81
N THR A 103 2.41 11.12 13.98
CA THR A 103 3.72 10.91 14.60
C THR A 103 4.86 11.51 13.76
N LEU A 104 4.82 11.32 12.44
CA LEU A 104 5.83 11.88 11.54
C LEU A 104 5.75 13.41 11.47
N LYS A 105 4.53 13.98 11.46
CA LYS A 105 4.33 15.43 11.51
C LYS A 105 4.81 16.05 12.82
N ALA A 106 4.61 15.37 13.95
CA ALA A 106 5.10 15.86 15.24
C ALA A 106 6.63 15.98 15.23
N ARG A 107 7.34 15.01 14.65
CA ARG A 107 8.81 15.03 14.53
C ARG A 107 9.35 16.11 13.60
N SER A 108 8.58 16.55 12.61
CA SER A 108 8.99 17.62 11.68
C SER A 108 8.67 19.04 12.17
N ARG A 109 8.08 19.22 13.35
CA ARG A 109 7.86 20.55 13.95
C ARG A 109 9.02 21.02 14.85
N ASP A 110 9.99 20.14 15.10
CA ASP A 110 11.12 20.41 15.99
C ASP A 110 12.40 20.87 15.23
N ASP A 111 12.31 21.07 13.91
CA ASP A 111 13.34 21.65 13.03
C ASP A 111 12.87 23.01 12.45
#